data_AF-A0A2V9C7Z9-F1
#
_entry.id   AF-A0A2V9C7Z9-F1
#
_cell.length_a   1.000
_cell.length_b   1.000
_cell.length_c   1.000
_cell.angle_alpha   90.00
_cell.angle_beta   90.00
_cell.angle_gamma   90.00
#
_symmetry.space_group_name_H-M   'P 1'
#
loop_
_entity.id
_entity.type
_entity.pdbx_description
1 polymer ?
#
loop_
_entity_poly.entity_id
_entity_poly.type
_entity_poly.pdbx_seq_one_letter_code
_entity_poly.pdbx_strand_id
1 'polypeptide(L)'
;MRIHALPFSFYPLPWCLVPLPETILVRYTEEEAEYLSVRPVVRQTFRLQELIDMVLTVTGKDLARIQHILRTGTVVFHFYRYRWQGFEADAAELAAALACFPDDDPARAFRAEECAAALLESGGQPPRHSVELSREAAARKRWFRSRSFWDSLLALGQARAPVYQGYSYLRRADLYQQAVSAEQIAALAGEAARLAPRELRAGLRQLPEMSRIVFICPRRAA
;
A
#
# COMPACT_ATOMS: atom_id res chain seq x y z
N MET A 1 65.78 -19.55 -8.15
CA MET A 1 64.53 -19.82 -7.40
C MET A 1 63.75 -18.51 -7.38
N ARG A 2 62.82 -18.32 -8.33
CA ARG A 2 62.16 -17.02 -8.60
C ARG A 2 60.81 -16.97 -7.89
N ILE A 3 60.64 -15.96 -7.05
CA ILE A 3 59.37 -15.50 -6.49
C ILE A 3 58.63 -14.80 -7.63
N HIS A 4 57.44 -15.27 -8.00
CA HIS A 4 56.51 -14.50 -8.81
C HIS A 4 55.22 -14.27 -8.02
N ALA A 5 55.00 -12.98 -7.78
CA ALA A 5 53.80 -12.40 -7.23
C ALA A 5 52.60 -12.64 -8.15
N LEU A 6 51.43 -12.72 -7.52
CA LEU A 6 50.10 -12.69 -8.13
C LEU A 6 49.93 -11.45 -9.03
N PRO A 7 48.91 -11.48 -9.90
CA PRO A 7 47.90 -10.45 -9.72
C PRO A 7 46.51 -11.06 -9.57
N PHE A 8 45.97 -10.91 -8.37
CA PHE A 8 44.53 -10.80 -8.17
C PHE A 8 44.07 -9.55 -8.93
N SER A 9 43.29 -9.74 -9.99
CA SER A 9 42.50 -8.68 -10.60
C SER A 9 41.13 -9.23 -10.95
N PHE A 10 40.25 -9.24 -9.96
CA PHE A 10 38.79 -9.28 -10.16
C PHE A 10 38.26 -7.93 -9.70
N TYR A 11 38.55 -6.88 -10.48
CA TYR A 11 37.76 -5.67 -10.45
C TYR A 11 36.58 -5.87 -11.41
N PRO A 12 35.32 -5.90 -10.97
CA PRO A 12 34.24 -5.63 -11.90
C PRO A 12 34.40 -4.19 -12.39
N LEU A 13 34.53 -4.03 -13.71
CA LEU A 13 34.56 -2.74 -14.39
C LEU A 13 33.31 -1.93 -14.01
N PRO A 14 33.41 -0.60 -13.83
CA PRO A 14 32.25 0.24 -13.63
C PRO A 14 31.45 0.27 -14.95
N TRP A 15 30.14 0.47 -14.87
CA TRP A 15 29.22 0.86 -15.96
C TRP A 15 28.98 -0.09 -17.15
N CYS A 16 29.06 -1.41 -16.97
CA CYS A 16 28.18 -2.27 -17.79
C CYS A 16 26.73 -2.00 -17.36
N LEU A 17 26.00 -1.20 -18.14
CA LEU A 17 24.54 -1.19 -18.19
C LEU A 17 24.11 -2.61 -18.56
N VAL A 18 23.90 -3.45 -17.54
CA VAL A 18 23.26 -4.74 -17.74
C VAL A 18 21.78 -4.43 -17.96
N PRO A 19 21.16 -4.89 -19.06
CA PRO A 19 19.72 -4.71 -19.24
C PRO A 19 19.00 -5.29 -18.03
N LEU A 20 17.87 -4.68 -17.65
CA LEU A 20 17.13 -5.11 -16.46
C LEU A 20 16.94 -6.64 -16.44
N PRO A 21 17.31 -7.31 -15.33
CA PRO A 21 17.28 -8.77 -15.28
C PRO A 21 15.84 -9.26 -15.38
N GLU A 22 15.56 -10.11 -16.37
CA GLU A 22 14.22 -10.69 -16.55
C GLU A 22 13.79 -11.55 -15.37
N THR A 23 14.76 -12.21 -14.74
CA THR A 23 14.57 -13.21 -13.68
C THR A 23 15.54 -12.94 -12.53
N ILE A 24 15.01 -12.86 -11.31
CA ILE A 24 15.73 -12.42 -10.12
C ILE A 24 15.54 -13.45 -9.00
N LEU A 25 16.64 -13.96 -8.45
CA LEU A 25 16.58 -14.85 -7.29
C LEU A 25 16.41 -14.03 -6.01
N VAL A 26 15.23 -14.13 -5.43
CA VAL A 26 14.86 -13.44 -4.20
C VAL A 26 14.89 -14.42 -3.03
N ARG A 27 15.44 -13.97 -1.91
CA ARG A 27 15.46 -14.68 -0.63
C ARG A 27 14.61 -13.89 0.36
N TYR A 28 13.81 -14.56 1.16
CA TYR A 28 13.08 -13.86 2.22
C TYR A 28 13.12 -14.60 3.56
N THR A 29 13.05 -13.82 4.62
CA THR A 29 13.02 -14.25 6.02
C THR A 29 12.04 -13.40 6.80
N GLU A 30 11.32 -14.00 7.73
CA GLU A 30 10.42 -13.27 8.64
C GLU A 30 11.21 -12.31 9.56
N GLU A 31 10.64 -11.16 9.87
CA GLU A 31 11.21 -10.13 10.73
C GLU A 31 10.52 -10.17 12.10
N GLU A 32 11.12 -10.89 13.05
CA GLU A 32 10.79 -10.80 14.48
C GLU A 32 12.04 -10.43 15.28
N ALA A 33 11.88 -9.54 16.26
CA ALA A 33 12.92 -9.07 17.15
C ALA A 33 12.95 -9.89 18.45
N GLU A 34 13.21 -11.21 18.37
CA GLU A 34 13.55 -11.98 19.59
C GLU A 34 14.34 -13.27 19.28
N TYR A 35 15.44 -13.44 20.01
CA TYR A 35 16.27 -14.63 20.22
C TYR A 35 16.41 -15.67 19.09
N LEU A 36 17.62 -15.72 18.50
CA LEU A 36 18.27 -16.89 17.84
C LEU A 36 17.32 -18.04 17.43
N SER A 37 16.47 -17.80 16.42
CA SER A 37 15.82 -18.89 15.69
C SER A 37 16.38 -18.92 14.27
N VAL A 38 17.01 -20.04 13.89
CA VAL A 38 17.46 -20.29 12.52
C VAL A 38 16.22 -20.62 11.70
N ARG A 39 15.56 -19.59 11.15
CA ARG A 39 14.37 -19.75 10.30
C ARG A 39 14.76 -20.12 8.87
N PRO A 40 13.96 -20.94 8.17
CA PRO A 40 14.27 -21.36 6.81
C PRO A 40 14.27 -20.15 5.87
N VAL A 41 15.42 -19.90 5.24
CA VAL A 41 15.53 -18.93 4.15
C VAL A 41 14.85 -19.52 2.93
N VAL A 42 13.70 -18.98 2.55
CA VAL A 42 13.02 -19.39 1.32
C VAL A 42 13.67 -18.69 0.14
N ARG A 43 13.96 -19.44 -0.92
CA ARG A 43 14.45 -18.92 -2.19
C ARG A 43 13.33 -19.03 -3.22
N GLN A 44 12.99 -17.91 -3.83
CA GLN A 44 11.98 -17.83 -4.87
C GLN A 44 12.53 -17.04 -6.04
N THR A 45 12.14 -17.43 -7.24
CA THR A 45 12.47 -16.71 -8.46
C THR A 45 11.33 -15.74 -8.78
N PHE A 46 11.67 -14.46 -8.94
CA PHE A 46 10.74 -13.40 -9.34
C PHE A 46 11.07 -12.95 -10.76
N ARG A 47 10.04 -12.60 -11.54
CA ARG A 47 10.21 -11.75 -12.71
C ARG A 47 10.44 -10.31 -12.28
N LEU A 48 11.05 -9.50 -13.14
CA LEU A 48 11.25 -8.07 -12.88
C LEU A 48 9.94 -7.37 -12.50
N GLN A 49 8.85 -7.64 -13.21
CA GLN A 49 7.55 -7.04 -12.95
C GLN A 49 7.00 -7.40 -11.55
N GLU A 50 7.22 -8.64 -11.09
CA GLU A 50 6.78 -9.09 -9.77
C GLU A 50 7.57 -8.40 -8.65
N LEU A 51 8.88 -8.20 -8.87
CA LEU A 51 9.71 -7.44 -7.94
C LEU A 51 9.31 -5.97 -7.91
N ILE A 52 9.08 -5.35 -9.07
CA ILE A 52 8.66 -3.95 -9.17
C ILE A 52 7.29 -3.75 -8.51
N ASP A 53 6.31 -4.62 -8.75
CA ASP A 53 4.99 -4.55 -8.10
C ASP A 53 5.11 -4.56 -6.57
N MET A 54 5.93 -5.47 -6.02
CA MET A 54 6.22 -5.50 -4.58
C MET A 54 6.89 -4.21 -4.10
N VAL A 55 7.90 -3.70 -4.80
CA VAL A 55 8.60 -2.46 -4.42
C VAL A 55 7.67 -1.23 -4.49
N LEU A 56 6.78 -1.18 -5.48
CA LEU A 56 5.78 -0.12 -5.63
C LEU A 56 4.82 -0.06 -4.44
N THR A 57 4.45 -1.20 -3.85
CA THR A 57 3.60 -1.21 -2.66
C THR A 57 4.23 -0.49 -1.45
N VAL A 58 5.56 -0.42 -1.39
CA VAL A 58 6.32 0.20 -0.29
C VAL A 58 6.68 1.64 -0.61
N THR A 59 6.96 1.95 -1.87
CA THR A 59 7.55 3.24 -2.27
C THR A 59 6.61 4.17 -3.02
N GLY A 60 5.51 3.66 -3.57
CA GLY A 60 4.79 4.35 -4.63
C GLY A 60 5.64 4.41 -5.91
N LYS A 61 5.18 5.17 -6.91
CA LYS A 61 5.87 5.32 -8.21
C LYS A 61 7.03 6.34 -8.17
N ASP A 62 7.83 6.32 -7.11
CA ASP A 62 9.01 7.20 -6.97
C ASP A 62 10.22 6.54 -7.63
N LEU A 63 10.55 6.99 -8.84
CA LEU A 63 11.63 6.43 -9.66
C LEU A 63 12.96 6.35 -8.90
N ALA A 64 13.37 7.43 -8.22
CA ALA A 64 14.66 7.49 -7.55
C ALA A 64 14.71 6.52 -6.37
N ARG A 65 13.62 6.43 -5.61
CA ARG A 65 13.51 5.50 -4.48
C ARG A 65 13.47 4.04 -4.95
N ILE A 66 12.77 3.75 -6.05
CA ILE A 66 12.74 2.41 -6.66
C ILE A 66 14.14 2.01 -7.12
N GLN A 67 14.85 2.88 -7.86
CA GLN A 67 16.24 2.62 -8.27
C GLN A 67 17.15 2.32 -7.08
N HIS A 68 17.02 3.10 -6.00
CA HIS A 68 17.80 2.87 -4.79
C HIS A 68 17.52 1.50 -4.16
N ILE A 69 16.25 1.08 -4.09
CA ILE A 69 15.87 -0.24 -3.56
C ILE A 69 16.38 -1.37 -4.46
N LEU A 70 16.24 -1.25 -5.78
CA LEU A 70 16.75 -2.25 -6.73
C LEU A 70 18.28 -2.41 -6.63
N ARG A 71 19.01 -1.31 -6.43
CA ARG A 71 20.46 -1.29 -6.23
C ARG A 71 20.89 -1.89 -4.90
N THR A 72 20.21 -1.53 -3.81
CA THR A 72 20.54 -2.04 -2.47
C THR A 72 20.14 -3.49 -2.27
N GLY A 73 19.19 -3.99 -3.07
CA GLY A 73 18.84 -5.40 -3.11
C GLY A 73 18.02 -5.86 -1.91
N THR A 74 17.30 -4.98 -1.22
CA THR A 74 16.49 -5.36 -0.06
C THR A 74 15.25 -4.49 0.12
N VAL A 75 14.15 -5.12 0.52
CA VAL A 75 12.93 -4.42 0.94
C VAL A 75 12.26 -5.21 2.05
N VAL A 76 11.65 -4.51 3.01
CA VAL A 76 10.74 -5.12 3.97
C VAL A 76 9.33 -4.94 3.44
N PHE A 77 8.60 -6.05 3.34
CA PHE A 77 7.22 -6.06 2.88
C PHE A 77 6.41 -6.99 3.79
N HIS A 78 5.30 -6.47 4.32
CA HIS A 78 4.58 -7.05 5.45
C HIS A 78 5.52 -7.34 6.63
N PHE A 79 5.69 -8.61 7.00
CA PHE A 79 6.53 -9.08 8.09
C PHE A 79 7.78 -9.81 7.58
N TYR A 80 8.10 -9.68 6.29
CA TYR A 80 9.21 -10.37 5.65
C TYR A 80 10.22 -9.39 5.09
N ARG A 81 11.50 -9.72 5.28
CA ARG A 81 12.61 -9.04 4.65
C ARG A 81 13.03 -9.82 3.40
N TYR A 82 12.82 -9.21 2.25
CA TYR A 82 13.24 -9.72 0.95
C TYR A 82 14.65 -9.21 0.62
N ARG A 83 15.46 -10.05 0.00
CA ARG A 83 16.83 -9.76 -0.43
C ARG A 83 17.12 -10.39 -1.79
N TRP A 84 17.81 -9.66 -2.65
CA TRP A 84 18.31 -10.14 -3.95
C TRP A 84 19.70 -9.57 -4.21
N GLN A 85 20.35 -10.04 -5.27
CA GLN A 85 21.56 -9.38 -5.76
C GLN A 85 21.17 -8.05 -6.40
N GLY A 86 21.60 -6.94 -5.79
CA GLY A 86 21.32 -5.61 -6.30
C GLY A 86 21.89 -5.38 -7.70
N PHE A 87 21.20 -4.55 -8.48
CA PHE A 87 21.60 -4.19 -9.84
C PHE A 87 21.23 -2.72 -10.12
N GLU A 88 21.99 -2.09 -11.01
CA GLU A 88 21.66 -0.74 -11.49
C GLU A 88 20.55 -0.83 -12.53
N ALA A 89 19.50 -0.04 -12.33
CA ALA A 89 18.39 0.10 -13.24
C ALA A 89 18.53 1.45 -13.96
N ASP A 90 18.74 1.43 -15.27
CA ASP A 90 18.73 2.67 -16.06
C ASP A 90 17.39 3.40 -15.90
N ALA A 91 17.43 4.73 -15.86
CA ALA A 91 16.23 5.53 -15.62
C ALA A 91 15.20 5.38 -16.74
N ALA A 92 15.64 5.29 -18.00
CA ALA A 92 14.74 5.14 -19.14
C ALA A 92 14.16 3.72 -19.21
N GLU A 93 14.97 2.69 -18.98
CA GLU A 93 14.50 1.30 -18.94
C GLU A 93 13.51 1.08 -17.79
N LEU A 94 13.80 1.62 -16.60
CA LEU A 94 12.90 1.50 -15.47
C LEU A 94 11.61 2.29 -15.68
N ALA A 95 11.67 3.49 -16.27
CA ALA A 95 10.48 4.25 -16.64
C ALA A 95 9.60 3.47 -17.63
N ALA A 96 10.20 2.81 -18.63
CA ALA A 96 9.48 1.96 -19.56
C ALA A 96 8.81 0.76 -18.87
N ALA A 97 9.52 0.10 -17.93
CA ALA A 97 8.94 -0.98 -17.13
C ALA A 97 7.78 -0.50 -16.23
N LEU A 98 7.90 0.72 -15.71
CA LEU A 98 6.88 1.34 -14.85
C LEU A 98 5.64 1.83 -15.63
N ALA A 99 5.72 1.99 -16.95
CA ALA A 99 4.60 2.44 -17.77
C ALA A 99 3.40 1.47 -17.76
N CYS A 100 3.62 0.18 -17.47
CA CYS A 100 2.55 -0.81 -17.31
C CYS A 100 1.77 -0.67 -15.99
N PHE A 101 2.29 0.12 -15.04
CA PHE A 101 1.69 0.29 -13.73
C PHE A 101 0.80 1.54 -13.69
N PRO A 102 -0.37 1.49 -13.03
CA PRO A 102 -1.31 2.60 -13.03
C PRO A 102 -0.69 3.88 -12.46
N ASP A 103 -0.90 5.01 -13.12
CA ASP A 103 -0.53 6.34 -12.61
C ASP A 103 -1.65 6.98 -11.79
N ASP A 104 -1.27 8.01 -11.02
CA ASP A 104 -2.20 8.95 -10.42
C ASP A 104 -3.03 9.65 -11.49
N ASP A 105 -4.33 9.76 -11.26
CA ASP A 105 -5.24 10.44 -12.16
C ASP A 105 -6.17 11.36 -11.36
N PRO A 106 -5.75 12.61 -11.10
CA PRO A 106 -6.54 13.58 -10.34
C PRO A 106 -7.88 13.95 -10.99
N ALA A 107 -8.08 13.64 -12.27
CA ALA A 107 -9.34 13.90 -12.97
C ALA A 107 -10.38 12.80 -12.71
N ARG A 108 -10.00 11.66 -12.10
CA ARG A 108 -10.96 10.64 -11.69
C ARG A 108 -11.91 11.15 -10.62
N ALA A 109 -13.20 11.08 -10.94
CA ALA A 109 -14.24 11.40 -9.99
C ALA A 109 -14.44 10.26 -8.97
N PHE A 110 -14.77 10.64 -7.73
CA PHE A 110 -15.19 9.68 -6.71
C PHE A 110 -16.48 8.97 -7.12
N ARG A 111 -16.45 7.63 -7.16
CA ARG A 111 -17.59 6.76 -7.47
C ARG A 111 -17.93 5.91 -6.24
N ALA A 112 -18.99 6.28 -5.53
CA ALA A 112 -19.36 5.64 -4.27
C ALA A 112 -19.70 4.15 -4.43
N GLU A 113 -20.25 3.76 -5.57
CA GLU A 113 -20.59 2.39 -5.94
C GLU A 113 -19.36 1.49 -6.13
N GLU A 114 -18.21 2.06 -6.50
CA GLU A 114 -16.92 1.37 -6.64
C GLU A 114 -16.10 1.38 -5.34
N CYS A 115 -16.54 2.12 -4.32
CA CYS A 115 -15.90 2.14 -3.01
C CYS A 115 -16.01 0.75 -2.34
N ALA A 116 -14.87 0.21 -1.91
CA ALA A 116 -14.78 -1.11 -1.29
C ALA A 116 -14.43 -1.03 0.20
N ALA A 117 -13.76 0.04 0.65
CA ALA A 117 -13.45 0.27 2.04
C ALA A 117 -13.41 1.76 2.37
N ALA A 118 -13.58 2.09 3.65
CA ALA A 118 -13.40 3.42 4.19
C ALA A 118 -12.49 3.36 5.42
N LEU A 119 -11.49 4.24 5.46
CA LEU A 119 -10.60 4.42 6.59
C LEU A 119 -11.03 5.67 7.35
N LEU A 120 -11.38 5.52 8.62
CA LEU A 120 -11.66 6.62 9.52
C LEU A 120 -10.38 6.94 10.28
N GLU A 121 -9.94 8.20 10.24
CA GLU A 121 -8.67 8.60 10.86
C GLU A 121 -8.82 9.81 11.78
N SER A 122 -8.14 9.75 12.92
CA SER A 122 -7.97 10.89 13.81
C SER A 122 -7.05 11.95 13.20
N GLY A 123 -7.04 13.15 13.79
CA GLY A 123 -6.06 14.18 13.41
C GLY A 123 -4.61 13.75 13.71
N GLY A 124 -3.66 14.44 13.06
CA GLY A 124 -2.21 14.22 13.22
C GLY A 124 -1.52 13.52 12.03
N GLN A 125 -0.19 13.55 12.02
CA GLN A 125 0.65 12.78 11.10
C GLN A 125 1.78 12.08 11.89
N PRO A 126 1.78 10.74 12.03
CA PRO A 126 0.71 9.81 11.64
C PRO A 126 -0.58 9.99 12.49
N PRO A 127 -1.74 9.50 12.03
CA PRO A 127 -2.97 9.51 12.82
C PRO A 127 -2.81 8.63 14.08
N ARG A 128 -3.33 9.10 15.22
CA ARG A 128 -3.32 8.35 16.49
C ARG A 128 -4.21 7.11 16.45
N HIS A 129 -5.36 7.26 15.82
CA HIS A 129 -6.35 6.19 15.68
C HIS A 129 -6.78 6.10 14.22
N SER A 130 -6.84 4.87 13.73
CA SER A 130 -7.30 4.54 12.39
C SER A 130 -8.16 3.29 12.44
N VAL A 131 -9.32 3.33 11.78
CA VAL A 131 -10.27 2.22 11.74
C VAL A 131 -10.66 1.99 10.29
N GLU A 132 -10.28 0.82 9.78
CA GLU A 132 -10.68 0.39 8.44
C GLU A 132 -12.01 -0.36 8.49
N LEU A 133 -12.92 0.01 7.59
CA LEU A 133 -14.22 -0.60 7.43
C LEU A 133 -14.34 -1.10 6.00
N SER A 134 -14.41 -2.42 5.82
CA SER A 134 -14.75 -2.98 4.51
C SER A 134 -16.25 -2.82 4.24
N ARG A 135 -16.61 -2.72 2.97
CA ARG A 135 -18.00 -2.71 2.52
C ARG A 135 -18.74 -3.96 2.98
N GLU A 136 -18.13 -5.13 2.88
CA GLU A 136 -18.73 -6.42 3.26
C GLU A 136 -19.08 -6.47 4.74
N ALA A 137 -18.27 -5.85 5.61
CA ALA A 137 -18.54 -5.76 7.03
C ALA A 137 -19.60 -4.70 7.33
N ALA A 138 -19.41 -3.47 6.84
CA ALA A 138 -20.26 -2.31 7.19
C ALA A 138 -21.63 -2.30 6.49
N ALA A 139 -21.78 -2.99 5.36
CA ALA A 139 -23.04 -3.07 4.61
C ALA A 139 -24.02 -4.13 5.16
N ARG A 140 -23.59 -4.95 6.14
CA ARG A 140 -24.47 -5.94 6.77
C ARG A 140 -25.63 -5.24 7.46
N LYS A 141 -26.84 -5.45 6.93
CA LYS A 141 -28.06 -4.88 7.48
C LYS A 141 -28.53 -5.71 8.67
N ARG A 142 -28.92 -5.03 9.75
CA ARG A 142 -29.71 -5.66 10.81
C ARG A 142 -31.11 -5.95 10.26
N TRP A 143 -31.73 -7.04 10.70
CA TRP A 143 -33.08 -7.41 10.27
C TRP A 143 -34.03 -6.22 10.37
N PHE A 144 -34.82 -6.00 9.30
CA PHE A 144 -35.80 -4.90 9.14
C PHE A 144 -35.25 -3.47 8.95
N ARG A 145 -33.95 -3.27 8.65
CA ARG A 145 -33.41 -1.93 8.34
C ARG A 145 -33.23 -1.73 6.84
N SER A 146 -33.73 -0.60 6.31
CA SER A 146 -33.57 -0.22 4.91
C SER A 146 -32.16 0.24 4.56
N ARG A 147 -31.43 0.82 5.53
CA ARG A 147 -30.06 1.32 5.41
C ARG A 147 -29.08 0.59 6.32
N SER A 148 -27.84 0.49 5.87
CA SER A 148 -26.66 0.00 6.60
C SER A 148 -25.78 1.16 7.07
N PHE A 149 -24.78 0.87 7.90
CA PHE A 149 -23.80 1.87 8.29
C PHE A 149 -22.96 2.32 7.08
N TRP A 150 -22.64 1.40 6.17
CA TRP A 150 -21.98 1.71 4.91
C TRP A 150 -22.74 2.76 4.08
N ASP A 151 -24.07 2.65 4.00
CA ASP A 151 -24.91 3.64 3.30
C ASP A 151 -24.85 5.04 3.93
N SER A 152 -24.48 5.13 5.22
CA SER A 152 -24.30 6.42 5.91
C SER A 152 -22.94 7.02 5.60
N LEU A 153 -21.89 6.20 5.53
CA LEU A 153 -20.54 6.62 5.13
C LEU A 153 -20.52 7.13 3.68
N LEU A 154 -21.14 6.40 2.75
CA LEU A 154 -21.18 6.80 1.35
C LEU A 154 -22.00 8.08 1.14
N ALA A 155 -23.13 8.24 1.86
CA ALA A 155 -23.92 9.47 1.79
C ALA A 155 -23.11 10.68 2.27
N LEU A 156 -22.30 10.53 3.33
CA LEU A 156 -21.42 11.58 3.82
C LEU A 156 -20.32 11.95 2.81
N GLY A 157 -19.79 10.95 2.09
CA GLY A 157 -18.84 11.17 0.99
C GLY A 157 -19.47 11.90 -0.18
N GLN A 158 -20.58 11.38 -0.72
CA GLN A 158 -21.28 11.96 -1.87
C GLN A 158 -21.70 13.41 -1.65
N ALA A 159 -22.11 13.77 -0.44
CA ALA A 159 -22.55 15.13 -0.12
C ALA A 159 -21.46 16.20 -0.26
N ARG A 160 -20.18 15.83 -0.19
CA ARG A 160 -19.05 16.78 -0.19
C ARG A 160 -18.03 16.59 -1.30
N ALA A 161 -18.17 15.54 -2.12
CA ALA A 161 -17.24 15.18 -3.18
C ALA A 161 -15.78 15.06 -2.64
N PRO A 162 -15.37 13.88 -2.17
CA PRO A 162 -14.03 13.65 -1.62
C PRO A 162 -12.94 14.03 -2.64
N VAL A 163 -11.85 14.60 -2.14
CA VAL A 163 -10.72 15.05 -2.97
C VAL A 163 -9.83 13.86 -3.31
N TYR A 164 -9.45 13.71 -4.58
CA TYR A 164 -8.48 12.70 -5.00
C TYR A 164 -7.14 12.91 -4.29
N GLN A 165 -6.61 11.85 -3.68
CA GLN A 165 -5.34 11.90 -2.97
C GLN A 165 -4.21 11.23 -3.77
N GLY A 166 -4.51 10.15 -4.49
CA GLY A 166 -3.51 9.37 -5.22
C GLY A 166 -3.91 7.89 -5.38
N TYR A 167 -3.10 7.15 -6.12
CA TYR A 167 -3.20 5.72 -6.28
C TYR A 167 -2.32 4.99 -5.25
N SER A 168 -2.92 4.08 -4.50
CA SER A 168 -2.20 3.21 -3.58
C SER A 168 -1.90 1.87 -4.23
N TYR A 169 -0.62 1.60 -4.49
CA TYR A 169 -0.16 0.30 -4.99
C TYR A 169 -0.40 -0.82 -3.98
N LEU A 170 -0.22 -0.56 -2.69
CA LEU A 170 -0.51 -1.52 -1.63
C LEU A 170 -1.97 -1.99 -1.65
N ARG A 171 -2.90 -1.07 -1.91
CA ARG A 171 -4.35 -1.35 -1.94
C ARG A 171 -4.89 -1.61 -3.36
N ARG A 172 -4.04 -1.42 -4.37
CA ARG A 172 -4.39 -1.36 -5.80
C ARG A 172 -5.64 -0.51 -6.08
N ALA A 173 -5.71 0.64 -5.42
CA ALA A 173 -6.93 1.45 -5.35
C ALA A 173 -6.65 2.95 -5.43
N ASP A 174 -7.60 3.68 -6.00
CA ASP A 174 -7.69 5.13 -5.91
C ASP A 174 -8.15 5.53 -4.51
N LEU A 175 -7.45 6.48 -3.91
CA LEU A 175 -7.75 7.02 -2.59
C LEU A 175 -8.41 8.40 -2.71
N TYR A 176 -9.52 8.56 -2.03
CA TYR A 176 -10.23 9.83 -1.97
C TYR A 176 -10.42 10.28 -0.52
N GLN A 177 -10.03 11.50 -0.22
CA GLN A 177 -10.00 12.02 1.13
C GLN A 177 -11.08 13.09 1.36
N GLN A 178 -11.71 13.04 2.52
CA GLN A 178 -12.61 14.09 2.98
C GLN A 178 -12.35 14.42 4.45
N ALA A 179 -12.23 15.72 4.76
CA ALA A 179 -12.27 16.21 6.13
C ALA A 179 -13.72 16.20 6.66
N VAL A 180 -13.87 15.78 7.92
CA VAL A 180 -15.17 15.70 8.59
C VAL A 180 -15.21 16.60 9.82
N SER A 181 -16.32 17.34 9.97
CA SER A 181 -16.53 18.20 11.13
C SER A 181 -16.95 17.40 12.35
N ALA A 182 -16.82 18.00 13.54
CA ALA A 182 -17.31 17.41 14.78
C ALA A 182 -18.81 17.07 14.73
N GLU A 183 -19.63 17.90 14.08
CA GLU A 183 -21.06 17.64 13.88
C GLU A 183 -21.30 16.41 13.01
N GLN A 184 -20.57 16.28 11.90
CA GLN A 184 -20.67 15.14 11.00
C GLN A 184 -20.25 13.84 11.69
N ILE A 185 -19.21 13.91 12.51
CA ILE A 185 -18.74 12.78 13.33
C ILE A 185 -19.75 12.40 14.40
N ALA A 186 -20.36 13.37 15.09
CA ALA A 186 -21.40 13.11 16.07
C ALA A 186 -22.62 12.43 15.42
N ALA A 187 -23.05 12.92 14.25
CA ALA A 187 -24.11 12.29 13.46
C ALA A 187 -23.73 10.86 13.04
N LEU A 188 -22.51 10.65 12.54
CA LEU A 188 -22.01 9.35 12.13
C LEU A 188 -21.90 8.36 13.31
N ALA A 189 -21.52 8.83 14.49
CA ALA A 189 -21.50 8.04 15.73
C ALA A 189 -22.92 7.62 16.16
N GLY A 190 -23.90 8.50 16.03
CA GLY A 190 -25.32 8.17 16.23
C GLY A 190 -25.81 7.08 15.27
N GLU A 191 -25.46 7.20 13.98
CA GLU A 191 -25.76 6.18 12.98
C GLU A 191 -25.02 4.86 13.25
N ALA A 192 -23.76 4.91 13.69
CA ALA A 192 -23.01 3.72 14.06
C ALA A 192 -23.68 2.95 15.20
N ALA A 193 -24.15 3.63 16.25
CA ALA A 193 -24.86 2.99 17.36
C ALA A 193 -26.12 2.24 16.90
N ARG A 194 -26.84 2.79 15.90
CA ARG A 194 -28.08 2.23 15.36
C ARG A 194 -27.85 1.14 14.32
N LEU A 195 -26.96 1.38 13.37
CA LEU A 195 -26.82 0.63 12.12
C LEU A 195 -25.59 -0.27 12.08
N ALA A 196 -24.52 0.02 12.84
CA ALA A 196 -23.29 -0.77 12.74
C ALA A 196 -23.50 -2.20 13.29
N PRO A 197 -23.02 -3.22 12.56
CA PRO A 197 -22.93 -4.59 13.05
C PRO A 197 -22.16 -4.66 14.37
N ARG A 198 -22.49 -5.65 15.21
CA ARG A 198 -21.97 -5.74 16.58
C ARG A 198 -20.44 -5.85 16.59
N GLU A 199 -19.89 -6.54 15.61
CA GLU A 199 -18.46 -6.81 15.43
C GLU A 199 -17.67 -5.51 15.19
N LEU A 200 -18.28 -4.52 14.53
CA LEU A 200 -17.63 -3.24 14.22
C LEU A 200 -17.69 -2.24 15.38
N ARG A 201 -18.58 -2.42 16.36
CA ARG A 201 -18.81 -1.42 17.42
C ARG A 201 -17.60 -1.16 18.30
N ALA A 202 -16.74 -2.16 18.51
CA ALA A 202 -15.53 -2.00 19.31
C ALA A 202 -14.54 -1.04 18.62
N GLY A 203 -14.29 -1.23 17.32
CA GLY A 203 -13.44 -0.34 16.53
C GLY A 203 -14.03 1.06 16.39
N LEU A 204 -15.36 1.17 16.31
CA LEU A 204 -16.05 2.45 16.15
C LEU A 204 -16.16 3.29 17.44
N ARG A 205 -15.64 2.83 18.59
CA ARG A 205 -15.66 3.64 19.84
C ARG A 205 -14.90 4.95 19.71
N GLN A 206 -13.85 4.97 18.89
CA GLN A 206 -13.00 6.15 18.68
C GLN A 206 -13.54 7.09 17.59
N LEU A 207 -14.75 6.84 17.04
CA LEU A 207 -15.38 7.72 16.05
C LEU A 207 -15.35 9.21 16.44
N PRO A 208 -15.66 9.61 17.68
CA PRO A 208 -15.63 11.01 18.09
C PRO A 208 -14.29 11.74 17.89
N GLU A 209 -13.19 11.00 17.82
CA GLU A 209 -11.83 11.55 17.63
C GLU A 209 -11.40 11.61 16.16
N MET A 210 -12.22 11.07 15.26
CA MET A 210 -11.94 11.06 13.84
C MET A 210 -12.12 12.45 13.25
N SER A 211 -11.27 12.83 12.30
CA SER A 211 -11.33 14.13 11.60
C SER A 211 -11.26 13.99 10.09
N ARG A 212 -11.02 12.76 9.61
CA ARG A 212 -10.87 12.45 8.19
C ARG A 212 -11.48 11.09 7.87
N ILE A 213 -12.03 10.99 6.66
CA ILE A 213 -12.40 9.74 6.01
C ILE A 213 -11.60 9.61 4.73
N VAL A 214 -10.98 8.45 4.51
CA VAL A 214 -10.38 8.06 3.24
C VAL A 214 -11.19 6.93 2.63
N PHE A 215 -11.79 7.18 1.47
CA PHE A 215 -12.50 6.18 0.69
C PHE A 215 -11.51 5.47 -0.24
N ILE A 216 -11.61 4.15 -0.30
CA ILE A 216 -10.73 3.27 -1.06
C ILE A 216 -11.55 2.66 -2.19
N CYS A 217 -11.23 3.06 -3.43
CA CYS A 217 -11.92 2.62 -4.65
C CYS A 217 -10.96 1.77 -5.50
N PRO A 218 -11.06 0.42 -5.46
CA PRO A 218 -10.19 -0.46 -6.23
C PRO A 218 -10.24 -0.14 -7.72
N ARG A 219 -9.07 -0.05 -8.35
CA ARG A 219 -8.99 0.06 -9.80
C ARG A 219 -9.05 -1.37 -10.33
N ARG A 220 -10.14 -1.72 -11.03
CA ARG A 220 -10.18 -3.00 -11.75
C ARG A 220 -8.94 -3.09 -12.64
N ALA A 221 -8.22 -4.21 -12.57
CA ALA A 221 -7.20 -4.50 -13.55
C ALA A 221 -7.87 -4.44 -14.93
N ALA A 222 -7.31 -3.64 -15.82
CA ALA A 222 -7.70 -3.63 -17.23
C ALA A 222 -7.37 -4.99 -17.87
#